data_AF-A0A6P2IMH8-F1
#
_entry.id   AF-A0A6P2IMH8-F1
#
_cell.length_a   1.000
_cell.length_b   1.000
_cell.length_c   1.000
_cell.angle_alpha   90.00
_cell.angle_beta   90.00
_cell.angle_gamma   90.00
#
_symmetry.space_group_name_H-M   'P 1'
#
loop_
_entity.id
_entity.type
_entity.pdbx_description
1 polymer ?
#
loop_
_entity_poly.entity_id
_entity_poly.type
_entity_poly.pdbx_seq_one_letter_code
_entity_poly.pdbx_strand_id
1 'polypeptide(L)'
;MKPRLASPPSPDSAPAPAGFPDADELAALRAWYAGMTVRQAVARYLPDRLGEGRSARGVIGVIRRRLVRVARQAGRPDLAEQLGHPDGERLQEAKAAAEAIGLLRHARPPVPQISDDVGLWLPARAVVALRAHGIATLADLTVRIPRRRQWWRAIAGLGVASARHIEAFFAAHPALTERARALIAATPRGSIVPWEQLKLPHEVDGSAGTFRAPRATSTLDADNDYAAVHAWLSLHESAATRRAYRKEAERLILWAIVERGRALSSLTTEDAVAYRAFVRRPTPHERWVGPVRPRGAPDWRPFSGALSARSAAYTLSVLGALFRWLIEQRYLLANPFAGVKVRDTRGANALDTSHAFTEGEWLLVRTIADGLEFRKGATAAPQSGWTPAAAQRLRFILDFGYATGLRASELVGATLGDIETDAHGDAWLKVIGKGSKAARVALPPLARTGLDRFLVARRLPVTPSRWRPDTPLIPSLAEDGAAAITSVRLWKVMQRFFAQTADQVDADNPALAQKLRQASPHWMRHTHATHALARGAELTTVRDNLRHASISTTSIYLHGDDVKRARQMSSAFAADK
;
A
#
# COMPACT_ATOMS: atom_id res chain seq x y z
N MET A 1 -17.09 -53.87 24.48
CA MET A 1 -18.13 -53.52 23.50
C MET A 1 -17.49 -52.75 22.35
N LYS A 2 -17.28 -53.39 21.19
CA LYS A 2 -16.81 -52.71 19.97
C LYS A 2 -18.02 -52.05 19.28
N PRO A 3 -17.96 -50.76 18.87
CA PRO A 3 -19.08 -50.13 18.20
C PRO A 3 -19.21 -50.73 16.79
N ARG A 4 -20.42 -51.15 16.42
CA ARG A 4 -20.75 -51.59 15.06
C ARG A 4 -20.60 -50.41 14.11
N LEU A 5 -19.66 -50.50 13.19
CA LEU A 5 -19.61 -49.65 12.00
C LEU A 5 -20.86 -49.94 11.16
N ALA A 6 -21.70 -48.93 10.98
CA ALA A 6 -22.81 -48.98 10.06
C ALA A 6 -22.29 -49.13 8.62
N SER A 7 -22.81 -50.11 7.89
CA SER A 7 -22.56 -50.27 6.45
C SER A 7 -22.98 -49.00 5.70
N PRO A 8 -22.25 -48.60 4.63
CA PRO A 8 -22.66 -47.49 3.79
C PRO A 8 -24.01 -47.79 3.11
N PRO A 9 -24.88 -46.79 2.90
CA PRO A 9 -26.16 -46.99 2.22
C PRO A 9 -25.94 -47.40 0.76
N SER A 10 -26.79 -48.32 0.28
CA SER A 10 -26.82 -48.77 -1.12
C SER A 10 -27.06 -47.59 -2.09
N PRO A 11 -26.49 -47.63 -3.31
CA PRO A 11 -26.54 -46.53 -4.29
C PRO A 11 -27.95 -46.15 -4.81
N ASP A 12 -28.99 -46.91 -4.48
CA ASP A 12 -30.38 -46.70 -4.92
C ASP A 12 -31.20 -45.71 -4.08
N SER A 13 -30.60 -45.03 -3.10
CA SER A 13 -31.32 -44.16 -2.14
C SER A 13 -31.29 -42.66 -2.45
N ALA A 14 -30.65 -42.24 -3.56
CA ALA A 14 -30.56 -40.83 -3.92
C ALA A 14 -31.84 -40.33 -4.62
N PRO A 15 -32.45 -39.19 -4.20
CA PRO A 15 -33.67 -38.68 -4.82
C PRO A 15 -33.44 -38.29 -6.30
N ALA A 16 -34.42 -38.54 -7.15
CA ALA A 16 -34.37 -38.17 -8.57
C ALA A 16 -34.24 -36.63 -8.73
N PRO A 17 -33.62 -36.13 -9.83
CA PRO A 17 -33.48 -34.70 -10.05
C PRO A 17 -34.84 -34.00 -10.14
N ALA A 18 -34.88 -32.71 -9.78
CA ALA A 18 -36.11 -31.94 -9.79
C ALA A 18 -36.78 -31.95 -11.18
N GLY A 19 -38.05 -32.33 -11.24
CA GLY A 19 -38.78 -32.46 -12.49
C GLY A 19 -38.45 -33.73 -13.29
N PHE A 20 -37.81 -34.75 -12.69
CA PHE A 20 -37.74 -36.09 -13.30
C PHE A 20 -39.13 -36.75 -13.28
N PRO A 21 -39.53 -37.49 -14.33
CA PRO A 21 -40.82 -38.16 -14.36
C PRO A 21 -40.96 -39.23 -13.27
N ASP A 22 -42.17 -39.42 -12.77
CA ASP A 22 -42.49 -40.44 -11.76
C ASP A 22 -42.49 -41.87 -12.35
N ALA A 23 -42.71 -42.88 -11.50
CA ALA A 23 -42.64 -44.28 -11.91
C ALA A 23 -43.69 -44.63 -12.99
N ASP A 24 -44.89 -44.04 -12.89
CA ASP A 24 -46.02 -44.30 -13.78
C ASP A 24 -45.82 -43.60 -15.13
N GLU A 25 -45.30 -42.36 -15.12
CA GLU A 25 -44.89 -41.62 -16.30
C GLU A 25 -43.78 -42.36 -17.08
N LEU A 26 -42.83 -42.96 -16.37
CA LEU A 26 -41.77 -43.77 -16.98
C LEU A 26 -42.27 -45.13 -17.48
N ALA A 27 -43.23 -45.76 -16.80
CA ALA A 27 -43.85 -46.99 -17.25
C ALA A 27 -44.65 -46.78 -18.55
N ALA A 28 -45.41 -45.67 -18.63
CA ALA A 28 -46.09 -45.26 -19.85
C ALA A 28 -45.10 -45.02 -21.01
N LEU A 29 -43.99 -44.32 -20.74
CA LEU A 29 -42.98 -44.02 -21.75
C LEU A 29 -42.26 -45.30 -22.24
N ARG A 30 -41.91 -46.22 -21.34
CA ARG A 30 -41.30 -47.52 -21.69
C ARG A 30 -42.24 -48.38 -22.53
N ALA A 31 -43.52 -48.43 -22.16
CA ALA A 31 -44.55 -49.15 -22.92
C ALA A 31 -44.70 -48.59 -24.35
N TRP A 32 -44.62 -47.26 -24.49
CA TRP A 32 -44.62 -46.61 -25.81
C TRP A 32 -43.37 -46.94 -26.63
N TYR A 33 -42.19 -46.98 -26.01
CA TYR A 33 -40.94 -47.43 -26.63
C TYR A 33 -40.95 -48.92 -27.01
N ALA A 34 -41.66 -49.76 -26.25
CA ALA A 34 -41.84 -51.19 -26.52
C ALA A 34 -42.87 -51.50 -27.62
N GLY A 35 -43.39 -50.47 -28.31
CA GLY A 35 -44.28 -50.63 -29.46
C GLY A 35 -45.76 -50.45 -29.18
N MET A 36 -46.18 -50.23 -27.93
CA MET A 36 -47.59 -49.92 -27.66
C MET A 36 -48.01 -48.60 -28.34
N THR A 37 -49.28 -48.51 -28.72
CA THR A 37 -49.82 -47.23 -29.19
C THR A 37 -49.84 -46.24 -28.04
N VAL A 38 -49.70 -44.94 -28.36
CA VAL A 38 -49.72 -43.86 -27.37
C VAL A 38 -50.97 -43.92 -26.48
N ARG A 39 -52.14 -44.22 -27.08
CA ARG A 39 -53.41 -44.32 -26.34
C ARG A 39 -53.41 -45.49 -25.36
N GLN A 40 -52.90 -46.66 -25.76
CA GLN A 40 -52.80 -47.83 -24.87
C GLN A 40 -51.83 -47.61 -23.72
N ALA A 41 -50.66 -47.01 -23.98
CA ALA A 41 -49.66 -46.73 -22.96
C ALA A 41 -50.19 -45.74 -21.90
N VAL A 42 -50.85 -44.66 -22.32
CA VAL A 42 -51.41 -43.66 -21.40
C VAL A 42 -52.61 -44.22 -20.65
N ALA A 43 -53.53 -44.94 -21.30
CA ALA A 43 -54.69 -45.53 -20.61
C ALA A 43 -54.30 -46.58 -19.56
N ARG A 44 -53.21 -47.33 -19.80
CA ARG A 44 -52.76 -48.41 -18.91
C ARG A 44 -52.01 -47.90 -17.68
N TYR A 45 -51.17 -46.87 -17.84
CA TYR A 45 -50.25 -46.43 -16.78
C TYR A 45 -50.56 -45.02 -16.26
N LEU A 46 -51.37 -44.23 -16.97
CA LEU A 46 -51.74 -42.86 -16.60
C LEU A 46 -53.24 -42.58 -16.87
N PRO A 47 -54.18 -43.41 -16.35
CA PRO A 47 -55.61 -43.33 -16.68
C PRO A 47 -56.21 -41.96 -16.34
N ASP A 48 -55.80 -41.37 -15.22
CA ASP A 48 -56.32 -40.08 -14.72
C ASP A 48 -55.86 -38.86 -15.53
N ARG A 49 -54.92 -39.04 -16.46
CA ARG A 49 -54.37 -37.95 -17.28
C ARG A 49 -55.15 -37.71 -18.57
N LEU A 50 -56.10 -38.59 -18.90
CA LEU A 50 -57.00 -38.50 -20.06
C LEU A 50 -58.35 -37.88 -19.67
N GLY A 51 -58.34 -36.59 -19.31
CA GLY A 51 -59.55 -35.77 -19.10
C GLY A 51 -59.82 -34.82 -20.28
N GLU A 52 -60.98 -34.15 -20.26
CA GLU A 52 -61.48 -33.29 -21.34
C GLU A 52 -60.40 -32.36 -21.92
N GLY A 53 -60.10 -32.55 -23.21
CA GLY A 53 -59.17 -31.71 -23.98
C GLY A 53 -57.69 -32.14 -24.02
N ARG A 54 -57.26 -33.19 -23.30
CA ARG A 54 -55.85 -33.65 -23.33
C ARG A 54 -55.63 -34.80 -24.30
N SER A 55 -54.70 -34.63 -25.25
CA SER A 55 -54.33 -35.71 -26.18
C SER A 55 -53.31 -36.66 -25.55
N ALA A 56 -53.50 -37.97 -25.73
CA ALA A 56 -52.55 -38.99 -25.28
C ALA A 56 -51.12 -38.74 -25.83
N ARG A 57 -51.03 -38.22 -27.07
CA ARG A 57 -49.76 -37.79 -27.70
C ARG A 57 -49.12 -36.62 -26.97
N GLY A 58 -49.93 -35.67 -26.50
CA GLY A 58 -49.49 -34.56 -25.67
C GLY A 58 -48.88 -35.03 -24.35
N VAL A 59 -49.46 -36.05 -23.70
CA VAL A 59 -48.97 -36.60 -22.42
C VAL A 59 -47.57 -37.18 -22.58
N ILE A 60 -47.36 -38.11 -23.53
CA ILE A 60 -46.03 -38.68 -23.80
C ILE A 60 -45.03 -37.60 -24.23
N GLY A 61 -45.45 -36.65 -25.07
CA GLY A 61 -44.62 -35.54 -25.50
C GLY A 61 -44.17 -34.63 -24.34
N VAL A 62 -45.01 -34.41 -23.33
CA VAL A 62 -44.63 -33.65 -22.12
C VAL A 62 -43.57 -34.39 -21.32
N ILE A 63 -43.73 -35.71 -21.12
CA ILE A 63 -42.76 -36.55 -20.39
C ILE A 63 -41.40 -36.53 -21.09
N ARG A 64 -41.37 -36.69 -22.43
CA ARG A 64 -40.13 -36.61 -23.22
C ARG A 64 -39.45 -35.24 -23.11
N ARG A 65 -40.21 -34.14 -23.28
CA ARG A 65 -39.66 -32.78 -23.14
C ARG A 65 -39.12 -32.50 -21.73
N ARG A 66 -39.74 -33.09 -20.71
CA ARG A 66 -39.29 -33.00 -19.32
C ARG A 66 -37.94 -33.71 -19.12
N LEU A 67 -37.78 -34.91 -19.67
CA LEU A 67 -36.48 -35.62 -19.66
C LEU A 67 -35.38 -34.87 -20.43
N VAL A 68 -35.70 -34.31 -21.61
CA VAL A 68 -34.76 -33.46 -22.38
C VAL A 68 -34.32 -32.23 -21.57
N ARG A 69 -35.23 -31.62 -20.80
CA ARG A 69 -34.91 -30.50 -19.93
C ARG A 69 -33.98 -30.92 -18.79
N VAL A 70 -34.24 -32.06 -18.16
CA VAL A 70 -33.37 -32.63 -17.11
C VAL A 70 -31.97 -32.90 -17.68
N ALA A 71 -31.86 -33.47 -18.88
CA ALA A 71 -30.58 -33.71 -19.55
C ALA A 71 -29.78 -32.42 -19.78
N ARG A 72 -30.43 -31.36 -20.25
CA ARG A 72 -29.79 -30.04 -20.43
C ARG A 72 -29.35 -29.42 -19.11
N GLN A 73 -30.15 -29.53 -18.05
CA GLN A 73 -29.82 -29.03 -16.72
C GLN A 73 -28.66 -29.81 -16.07
N ALA A 74 -28.51 -31.09 -16.42
CA ALA A 74 -27.39 -31.92 -16.00
C ALA A 74 -26.12 -31.73 -16.86
N GLY A 75 -26.12 -30.82 -17.84
CA GLY A 75 -24.96 -30.60 -18.73
C GLY A 75 -24.69 -31.76 -19.69
N ARG A 76 -25.72 -32.53 -20.07
CA ARG A 76 -25.64 -33.69 -20.97
C ARG A 76 -26.40 -33.45 -22.28
N PRO A 77 -25.84 -32.64 -23.21
CA PRO A 77 -26.49 -32.35 -24.49
C PRO A 77 -26.64 -33.61 -25.37
N ASP A 78 -25.73 -34.57 -25.23
CA ASP A 78 -25.76 -35.89 -25.85
C ASP A 78 -27.05 -36.66 -25.51
N LEU A 79 -27.40 -36.74 -24.22
CA LEU A 79 -28.62 -37.42 -23.77
C LEU A 79 -29.89 -36.64 -24.15
N ALA A 80 -29.79 -35.31 -24.25
CA ALA A 80 -30.90 -34.46 -24.65
C ALA A 80 -31.26 -34.65 -26.13
N GLU A 81 -30.26 -34.82 -26.99
CA GLU A 81 -30.43 -35.13 -28.41
C GLU A 81 -31.02 -36.53 -28.59
N GLN A 82 -30.44 -37.52 -27.90
CA GLN A 82 -30.90 -38.91 -27.91
C GLN A 82 -32.37 -39.06 -27.48
N LEU A 83 -32.84 -38.30 -26.48
CA LEU A 83 -34.25 -38.34 -26.05
C LEU A 83 -35.19 -37.50 -26.94
N GLY A 84 -34.62 -36.66 -27.81
CA GLY A 84 -35.31 -35.72 -28.70
C GLY A 84 -35.66 -36.26 -30.09
N HIS A 85 -35.38 -37.54 -30.38
CA HIS A 85 -35.60 -38.15 -31.70
C HIS A 85 -37.06 -38.04 -32.22
N PRO A 86 -37.31 -38.09 -33.54
CA PRO A 86 -38.66 -38.16 -34.11
C PRO A 86 -39.46 -39.39 -33.63
N ASP A 87 -40.80 -39.29 -33.56
CA ASP A 87 -41.66 -40.39 -33.11
C ASP A 87 -41.56 -41.65 -34.00
N GLY A 88 -41.19 -41.49 -35.28
CA GLY A 88 -41.01 -42.60 -36.23
C GLY A 88 -39.82 -43.51 -35.92
N GLU A 89 -38.82 -43.00 -35.22
CA GLU A 89 -37.57 -43.71 -34.90
C GLU A 89 -37.62 -44.40 -33.52
N ARG A 90 -38.75 -44.29 -32.81
CA ARG A 90 -38.89 -44.74 -31.41
C ARG A 90 -38.48 -46.20 -31.16
N LEU A 91 -38.74 -47.11 -32.10
CA LEU A 91 -38.41 -48.53 -31.92
C LEU A 91 -36.90 -48.78 -32.02
N GLN A 92 -36.21 -48.02 -32.90
CA GLN A 92 -34.76 -48.09 -33.05
C GLN A 92 -34.06 -47.46 -31.85
N GLU A 93 -34.59 -46.33 -31.37
CA GLU A 93 -34.04 -45.57 -30.25
C GLU A 93 -34.45 -46.10 -28.86
N ALA A 94 -35.26 -47.17 -28.79
CA ALA A 94 -35.84 -47.65 -27.52
C ALA A 94 -34.77 -48.03 -26.48
N LYS A 95 -33.71 -48.73 -26.90
CA LYS A 95 -32.60 -49.13 -26.02
C LYS A 95 -31.81 -47.90 -25.55
N ALA A 96 -31.48 -47.03 -26.50
CA ALA A 96 -30.76 -45.78 -26.30
C ALA A 96 -31.51 -44.85 -25.30
N ALA A 97 -32.81 -44.68 -25.49
CA ALA A 97 -33.66 -43.90 -24.59
C ALA A 97 -33.76 -44.51 -23.19
N ALA A 98 -33.83 -45.84 -23.05
CA ALA A 98 -33.84 -46.50 -21.75
C ALA A 98 -32.53 -46.29 -20.97
N GLU A 99 -31.39 -46.41 -21.65
CA GLU A 99 -30.07 -46.12 -21.09
C GLU A 99 -29.95 -44.64 -20.67
N ALA A 100 -30.39 -43.71 -21.53
CA ALA A 100 -30.40 -42.29 -21.24
C ALA A 100 -31.27 -41.95 -20.02
N ILE A 101 -32.46 -42.52 -19.89
CA ILE A 101 -33.34 -42.35 -18.72
C ILE A 101 -32.67 -42.90 -17.45
N GLY A 102 -31.98 -44.04 -17.56
CA GLY A 102 -31.22 -44.63 -16.45
C GLY A 102 -30.09 -43.71 -15.97
N LEU A 103 -29.32 -43.15 -16.90
CA LEU A 103 -28.24 -42.19 -16.58
C LEU A 103 -28.80 -40.88 -15.99
N LEU A 104 -29.91 -40.37 -16.52
CA LEU A 104 -30.53 -39.13 -16.03
C LEU A 104 -31.16 -39.25 -14.65
N ARG A 105 -31.56 -40.46 -14.22
CA ARG A 105 -32.11 -40.70 -12.87
C ARG A 105 -31.15 -40.25 -11.77
N HIS A 106 -29.85 -40.39 -12.01
CA HIS A 106 -28.80 -40.06 -11.05
C HIS A 106 -27.99 -38.83 -11.48
N ALA A 107 -28.28 -38.25 -12.65
CA ALA A 107 -27.58 -37.08 -13.14
C ALA A 107 -27.83 -35.87 -12.23
N ARG A 108 -26.77 -35.15 -11.93
CA ARG A 108 -26.81 -33.92 -11.14
C ARG A 108 -26.34 -32.76 -12.01
N PRO A 109 -26.87 -31.54 -11.79
CA PRO A 109 -26.27 -30.35 -12.36
C PRO A 109 -24.80 -30.30 -11.92
N PRO A 110 -23.86 -30.00 -12.83
CA PRO A 110 -22.49 -29.78 -12.42
C PRO A 110 -22.48 -28.66 -11.37
N VAL A 111 -21.78 -28.87 -10.26
CA VAL A 111 -21.58 -27.84 -9.24
C VAL A 111 -20.26 -27.17 -9.57
N PRO A 112 -20.24 -25.85 -9.85
CA PRO A 112 -19.02 -25.18 -10.24
C PRO A 112 -17.99 -25.26 -9.11
N GLN A 113 -16.77 -25.62 -9.49
CA GLN A 113 -15.61 -25.63 -8.60
C GLN A 113 -14.72 -24.41 -8.89
N ILE A 114 -13.99 -23.98 -7.87
CA ILE A 114 -13.05 -22.87 -7.95
C ILE A 114 -11.95 -23.07 -9.01
N SER A 115 -11.58 -24.31 -9.29
CA SER A 115 -10.56 -24.69 -10.29
C SER A 115 -11.09 -24.76 -11.71
N ASP A 116 -12.40 -24.63 -11.90
CA ASP A 116 -13.01 -24.77 -13.22
C ASP A 116 -12.57 -23.63 -14.13
N ASP A 117 -12.32 -23.97 -15.40
CA ASP A 117 -12.06 -23.00 -16.44
C ASP A 117 -13.28 -22.10 -16.64
N VAL A 118 -13.06 -20.80 -16.78
CA VAL A 118 -14.14 -19.82 -16.97
C VAL A 118 -15.00 -20.10 -18.21
N GLY A 119 -14.44 -20.78 -19.21
CA GLY A 119 -15.12 -21.19 -20.44
C GLY A 119 -16.16 -22.29 -20.27
N LEU A 120 -16.13 -23.02 -19.15
CA LEU A 120 -17.16 -24.00 -18.82
C LEU A 120 -18.46 -23.34 -18.33
N TRP A 121 -18.39 -22.11 -17.83
CA TRP A 121 -19.47 -21.47 -17.08
C TRP A 121 -19.91 -20.12 -17.63
N LEU A 122 -19.05 -19.44 -18.40
CA LEU A 122 -19.28 -18.08 -18.86
C LEU A 122 -19.41 -17.99 -20.39
N PRO A 123 -20.12 -16.96 -20.92
CA PRO A 123 -20.24 -16.77 -22.36
C PRO A 123 -18.89 -16.57 -23.05
N ALA A 124 -18.71 -17.16 -24.24
CA ALA A 124 -17.44 -17.12 -24.99
C ALA A 124 -16.86 -15.70 -25.17
N ARG A 125 -17.72 -14.69 -25.41
CA ARG A 125 -17.30 -13.28 -25.50
C ARG A 125 -16.65 -12.76 -24.22
N ALA A 126 -17.17 -13.15 -23.05
CA ALA A 126 -16.59 -12.79 -21.77
C ALA A 126 -15.25 -13.52 -21.53
N VAL A 127 -15.20 -14.81 -21.88
CA VAL A 127 -14.01 -15.67 -21.71
C VAL A 127 -12.80 -15.12 -22.47
N VAL A 128 -12.99 -14.65 -23.71
CA VAL A 128 -11.90 -14.04 -24.51
C VAL A 128 -11.30 -12.82 -23.79
N ALA A 129 -12.15 -11.91 -23.31
CA ALA A 129 -11.71 -10.72 -22.58
C ALA A 129 -11.05 -11.07 -21.23
N LEU A 130 -11.56 -12.06 -20.51
CA LEU A 130 -11.03 -12.52 -19.23
C LEU A 130 -9.64 -13.17 -19.41
N ARG A 131 -9.48 -14.06 -20.39
CA ARG A 131 -8.20 -14.73 -20.66
C ARG A 131 -7.11 -13.75 -21.10
N ALA A 132 -7.46 -12.71 -21.87
CA ALA A 132 -6.54 -11.64 -22.25
C ALA A 132 -5.95 -10.89 -21.03
N HIS A 133 -6.63 -10.92 -19.88
CA HIS A 133 -6.17 -10.34 -18.62
C HIS A 133 -5.69 -11.39 -17.60
N GLY A 134 -5.32 -12.59 -18.08
CA GLY A 134 -4.75 -13.65 -17.26
C GLY A 134 -5.73 -14.24 -16.24
N ILE A 135 -7.01 -14.30 -16.59
CA ILE A 135 -8.08 -14.89 -15.78
C ILE A 135 -8.59 -16.13 -16.50
N ALA A 136 -8.13 -17.30 -16.06
CA ALA A 136 -8.45 -18.58 -16.69
C ALA A 136 -9.45 -19.41 -15.86
N THR A 137 -9.47 -19.22 -14.55
CA THR A 137 -10.30 -20.02 -13.63
C THR A 137 -11.37 -19.19 -12.91
N LEU A 138 -12.42 -19.85 -12.40
CA LEU A 138 -13.41 -19.20 -11.54
C LEU A 138 -12.76 -18.61 -10.26
N ALA A 139 -11.68 -19.21 -9.74
CA ALA A 139 -10.90 -18.67 -8.63
C ALA A 139 -10.25 -17.32 -8.98
N ASP A 140 -9.53 -17.24 -10.09
CA ASP A 140 -8.89 -16.00 -10.56
C ASP A 140 -9.91 -14.87 -10.68
N LEU A 141 -11.08 -15.20 -11.22
CA LEU A 141 -12.17 -14.27 -11.40
C LEU A 141 -12.75 -13.81 -10.06
N THR A 142 -12.98 -14.73 -9.11
CA THR A 142 -13.57 -14.40 -7.80
C THR A 142 -12.65 -13.54 -6.93
N VAL A 143 -11.34 -13.79 -6.97
CA VAL A 143 -10.34 -13.13 -6.11
C VAL A 143 -10.07 -11.69 -6.57
N ARG A 144 -10.00 -11.47 -7.89
CA ARG A 144 -9.45 -10.21 -8.43
C ARG A 144 -10.48 -9.09 -8.61
N ILE A 145 -11.77 -9.42 -8.78
CA ILE A 145 -12.62 -8.58 -9.63
C ILE A 145 -14.00 -8.17 -9.05
N PRO A 146 -14.88 -9.05 -8.52
CA PRO A 146 -16.31 -8.74 -8.35
C PRO A 146 -16.65 -7.73 -7.24
N ARG A 147 -15.64 -7.22 -6.52
CA ARG A 147 -15.82 -6.36 -5.33
C ARG A 147 -15.69 -4.86 -5.59
N ARG A 148 -15.31 -4.46 -6.81
CA ARG A 148 -15.18 -3.05 -7.17
C ARG A 148 -16.41 -2.62 -7.97
N ARG A 149 -17.01 -1.49 -7.59
CA ARG A 149 -18.06 -0.84 -8.40
C ARG A 149 -17.49 -0.60 -9.80
N GLN A 150 -18.18 -1.10 -10.83
CA GLN A 150 -17.74 -1.03 -12.24
C GLN A 150 -16.40 -1.74 -12.55
N TRP A 151 -16.11 -2.87 -11.89
CA TRP A 151 -14.87 -3.65 -12.07
C TRP A 151 -14.53 -3.98 -13.53
N TRP A 152 -15.55 -4.18 -14.38
CA TRP A 152 -15.38 -4.53 -15.79
C TRP A 152 -14.71 -3.43 -16.61
N ARG A 153 -14.72 -2.17 -16.15
CA ARG A 153 -13.98 -1.06 -16.81
C ARG A 153 -12.47 -1.28 -16.87
N ALA A 154 -11.93 -2.08 -15.95
CA ALA A 154 -10.51 -2.42 -15.93
C ALA A 154 -10.13 -3.54 -16.92
N ILE A 155 -11.11 -4.18 -17.56
CA ILE A 155 -10.92 -5.33 -18.46
C ILE A 155 -11.36 -4.90 -19.86
N ALA A 156 -10.40 -4.50 -20.69
CA ALA A 156 -10.66 -4.13 -22.07
C ALA A 156 -11.40 -5.26 -22.81
N GLY A 157 -12.52 -4.94 -23.46
CA GLY A 157 -13.38 -5.91 -24.15
C GLY A 157 -14.52 -6.51 -23.31
N LEU A 158 -14.59 -6.24 -22.00
CA LEU A 158 -15.67 -6.73 -21.14
C LEU A 158 -16.76 -5.66 -20.94
N GLY A 159 -17.89 -5.82 -21.64
CA GLY A 159 -19.04 -4.91 -21.57
C GLY A 159 -19.91 -5.08 -20.32
N VAL A 160 -20.77 -4.09 -20.06
CA VAL A 160 -21.71 -4.06 -18.90
C VAL A 160 -22.61 -5.30 -18.85
N ALA A 161 -23.07 -5.79 -20.01
CA ALA A 161 -23.94 -6.97 -20.09
C ALA A 161 -23.22 -8.24 -19.62
N SER A 162 -21.99 -8.46 -20.07
CA SER A 162 -21.16 -9.60 -19.63
C SER A 162 -20.83 -9.51 -18.13
N ALA A 163 -20.56 -8.30 -17.64
CA ALA A 163 -20.31 -8.08 -16.22
C ALA A 163 -21.52 -8.44 -15.34
N ARG A 164 -22.73 -8.00 -15.74
CA ARG A 164 -23.97 -8.36 -15.04
C ARG A 164 -24.23 -9.87 -15.06
N HIS A 165 -23.91 -10.54 -16.16
CA HIS A 165 -24.05 -12.00 -16.26
C HIS A 165 -23.12 -12.73 -15.29
N ILE A 166 -21.86 -12.27 -15.18
CA ILE A 166 -20.88 -12.80 -14.22
C ILE A 166 -21.32 -12.53 -12.78
N GLU A 167 -21.83 -11.33 -12.49
CA GLU A 167 -22.38 -10.99 -11.17
C GLU A 167 -23.57 -11.88 -10.80
N ALA A 168 -24.50 -12.10 -11.73
CA ALA A 168 -25.63 -13.00 -11.53
C ALA A 168 -25.20 -14.46 -11.29
N PHE A 169 -24.17 -14.94 -12.00
CA PHE A 169 -23.61 -16.27 -11.80
C PHE A 169 -23.06 -16.46 -10.38
N PHE A 170 -22.29 -15.49 -9.86
CA PHE A 170 -21.76 -15.58 -8.49
C PHE A 170 -22.82 -15.35 -7.42
N ALA A 171 -23.85 -14.54 -7.69
CA ALA A 171 -25.00 -14.40 -6.80
C ALA A 171 -25.80 -15.72 -6.67
N ALA A 172 -25.89 -16.50 -7.75
CA ALA A 172 -26.53 -17.82 -7.75
C ALA A 172 -25.69 -18.91 -7.06
N HIS A 173 -24.38 -18.68 -6.88
CA HIS A 173 -23.45 -19.65 -6.28
C HIS A 173 -22.66 -19.04 -5.10
N PRO A 174 -23.32 -18.66 -3.99
CA PRO A 174 -22.67 -18.00 -2.86
C PRO A 174 -21.55 -18.87 -2.24
N ALA A 175 -21.70 -20.20 -2.25
CA ALA A 175 -20.71 -21.15 -1.76
C ALA A 175 -19.37 -21.11 -2.50
N LEU A 176 -19.34 -20.78 -3.80
CA LEU A 176 -18.10 -20.54 -4.55
C LEU A 176 -17.34 -19.34 -3.98
N THR A 177 -18.07 -18.25 -3.73
CA THR A 177 -17.51 -16.99 -3.21
C THR A 177 -17.01 -17.16 -1.78
N GLU A 178 -17.65 -18.02 -1.00
CA GLU A 178 -17.24 -18.38 0.36
C GLU A 178 -16.02 -19.31 0.37
N ARG A 179 -15.96 -20.32 -0.50
CA ARG A 179 -14.78 -21.22 -0.65
C ARG A 179 -13.56 -20.47 -1.19
N ALA A 180 -13.73 -19.57 -2.16
CA ALA A 180 -12.66 -18.68 -2.61
C ALA A 180 -12.18 -17.74 -1.49
N ARG A 181 -13.10 -17.27 -0.63
CA ARG A 181 -12.75 -16.51 0.59
C ARG A 181 -11.99 -17.35 1.61
N ALA A 182 -12.38 -18.60 1.81
CA ALA A 182 -11.68 -19.54 2.67
C ALA A 182 -10.26 -19.80 2.16
N LEU A 183 -10.02 -19.77 0.84
CA LEU A 183 -8.68 -19.81 0.23
C LEU A 183 -7.87 -18.53 0.41
N ILE A 184 -8.49 -17.35 0.45
CA ILE A 184 -7.81 -16.09 0.80
C ILE A 184 -7.50 -16.05 2.31
N ALA A 185 -8.41 -16.57 3.14
CA ALA A 185 -8.26 -16.67 4.60
C ALA A 185 -7.29 -17.79 5.03
N ALA A 186 -7.18 -18.85 4.22
CA ALA A 186 -6.04 -19.75 4.18
C ALA A 186 -4.91 -19.05 3.41
N THR A 187 -4.50 -17.90 3.93
CA THR A 187 -3.30 -17.20 3.49
C THR A 187 -2.19 -18.23 3.32
N PRO A 188 -1.53 -18.33 2.15
CA PRO A 188 -0.52 -19.34 1.97
C PRO A 188 0.52 -19.13 3.07
N ARG A 189 0.87 -20.22 3.77
CA ARG A 189 2.03 -20.23 4.67
C ARG A 189 3.19 -19.58 3.89
N GLY A 190 3.63 -18.40 4.32
CA GLY A 190 4.68 -17.62 3.64
C GLY A 190 4.26 -16.35 2.88
N SER A 191 3.01 -15.85 2.98
CA SER A 191 2.66 -14.54 2.41
C SER A 191 3.06 -13.38 3.33
N ILE A 192 3.60 -12.31 2.75
CA ILE A 192 4.00 -11.12 3.50
C ILE A 192 2.77 -10.24 3.73
N VAL A 193 2.47 -9.99 5.01
CA VAL A 193 1.38 -9.14 5.46
C VAL A 193 1.92 -8.02 6.35
N PRO A 194 1.22 -6.87 6.44
CA PRO A 194 1.58 -5.82 7.39
C PRO A 194 1.44 -6.27 8.85
N TRP A 195 2.16 -5.59 9.73
CA TRP A 195 2.18 -5.74 11.19
C TRP A 195 0.80 -5.87 11.81
N GLU A 196 -0.18 -5.08 11.35
CA GLU A 196 -1.53 -5.04 11.88
C GLU A 196 -2.37 -6.29 11.52
N GLN A 197 -1.94 -7.05 10.50
CA GLN A 197 -2.59 -8.27 10.01
C GLN A 197 -1.76 -9.52 10.30
N LEU A 198 -0.56 -9.35 10.88
CA LEU A 198 0.37 -10.42 11.14
C LEU A 198 -0.19 -11.36 12.21
N LYS A 199 -0.51 -12.59 11.81
CA LYS A 199 -0.86 -13.69 12.71
C LYS A 199 0.27 -14.70 12.69
N LEU A 200 0.97 -14.81 13.81
CA LEU A 200 2.13 -15.68 13.93
C LEU A 200 1.69 -17.14 14.20
N PRO A 201 2.12 -18.11 13.38
CA PRO A 201 2.00 -19.53 13.74
C PRO A 201 2.79 -19.80 15.03
N HIS A 202 2.26 -20.68 15.88
CA HIS A 202 2.86 -21.01 17.17
C HIS A 202 4.31 -21.53 17.05
N GLU A 203 4.68 -22.15 15.93
CA GLU A 203 6.02 -22.68 15.69
C GLU A 203 7.09 -21.59 15.51
N VAL A 204 6.68 -20.37 15.14
CA VAL A 204 7.57 -19.25 14.81
C VAL A 204 7.17 -17.94 15.52
N ASP A 205 6.26 -18.01 16.50
CA ASP A 205 5.82 -16.84 17.26
C ASP A 205 6.85 -16.39 18.31
N GLY A 206 7.81 -17.26 18.64
CA GLY A 206 8.87 -17.02 19.62
C GLY A 206 8.51 -17.42 21.04
N SER A 207 7.32 -17.99 21.27
CA SER A 207 6.94 -18.52 22.58
C SER A 207 7.94 -19.59 23.08
N ALA A 208 8.50 -20.39 22.17
CA ALA A 208 9.53 -21.38 22.42
C ALA A 208 10.88 -21.02 21.75
N GLY A 209 11.21 -19.73 21.64
CA GLY A 209 12.43 -19.27 20.96
C GLY A 209 13.73 -19.78 21.59
N THR A 210 14.74 -20.10 20.77
CA THR A 210 16.01 -20.71 21.21
C THR A 210 16.78 -19.83 22.19
N PHE A 211 16.75 -18.51 22.01
CA PHE A 211 17.44 -17.53 22.87
C PHE A 211 16.46 -16.76 23.76
N ARG A 212 15.24 -17.26 23.93
CA ARG A 212 14.27 -16.69 24.87
C ARG A 212 14.71 -17.01 26.30
N ALA A 213 14.76 -15.99 27.15
CA ALA A 213 15.07 -16.18 28.56
C ALA A 213 13.88 -16.86 29.28
N PRO A 214 14.12 -17.55 30.41
CA PRO A 214 13.05 -18.17 31.19
C PRO A 214 11.95 -17.16 31.55
N ARG A 215 10.68 -17.51 31.30
CA ARG A 215 9.56 -16.59 31.47
C ARG A 215 9.44 -16.02 32.90
N ALA A 216 9.83 -16.80 33.90
CA ALA A 216 9.85 -16.38 35.31
C ALA A 216 10.86 -15.25 35.62
N THR A 217 11.87 -15.04 34.77
CA THR A 217 12.85 -13.96 34.96
C THR A 217 12.58 -12.75 34.08
N SER A 218 11.62 -12.85 33.15
CA SER A 218 11.25 -11.77 32.26
C SER A 218 10.46 -10.70 33.02
N THR A 219 10.77 -9.44 32.73
CA THR A 219 10.03 -8.29 33.25
C THR A 219 8.86 -7.88 32.35
N LEU A 220 8.65 -8.60 31.24
CA LEU A 220 7.55 -8.36 30.31
C LEU A 220 6.45 -9.41 30.48
N ASP A 221 5.20 -8.96 30.44
CA ASP A 221 4.01 -9.82 30.28
C ASP A 221 3.85 -10.36 28.84
N ALA A 222 4.91 -10.29 28.04
CA ALA A 222 4.89 -10.66 26.63
C ALA A 222 5.08 -12.17 26.44
N ASP A 223 4.08 -12.81 25.85
CA ASP A 223 4.06 -14.27 25.68
C ASP A 223 4.77 -14.76 24.42
N ASN A 224 5.01 -13.86 23.47
CA ASN A 224 5.66 -14.13 22.19
C ASN A 224 6.39 -12.88 21.67
N ASP A 225 7.13 -13.03 20.55
CA ASP A 225 8.02 -11.98 20.04
C ASP A 225 7.24 -10.75 19.54
N TYR A 226 6.06 -10.97 18.97
CA TYR A 226 5.20 -9.88 18.52
C TYR A 226 4.80 -8.96 19.68
N ALA A 227 4.35 -9.55 20.79
CA ALA A 227 3.96 -8.81 21.99
C ALA A 227 5.16 -8.08 22.61
N ALA A 228 6.34 -8.71 22.64
CA ALA A 228 7.54 -8.11 23.20
C ALA A 228 8.02 -6.90 22.37
N VAL A 229 8.01 -7.02 21.04
CA VAL A 229 8.33 -5.90 20.15
C VAL A 229 7.28 -4.80 20.24
N HIS A 230 5.99 -5.16 20.37
CA HIS A 230 4.93 -4.17 20.57
C HIS A 230 5.13 -3.38 21.88
N ALA A 231 5.52 -4.05 22.97
CA ALA A 231 5.85 -3.40 24.24
C ALA A 231 7.00 -2.39 24.07
N TRP A 232 8.08 -2.77 23.38
CA TRP A 232 9.19 -1.86 23.07
C TRP A 232 8.74 -0.62 22.28
N LEU A 233 7.91 -0.82 21.24
CA LEU A 233 7.42 0.28 20.41
C LEU A 233 6.55 1.27 21.19
N SER A 234 5.85 0.79 22.23
CA SER A 234 4.99 1.64 23.07
C SER A 234 5.77 2.66 23.91
N LEU A 235 7.05 2.42 24.19
CA LEU A 235 7.93 3.33 24.95
C LEU A 235 8.21 4.66 24.23
N HIS A 236 8.00 4.72 22.93
CA HIS A 236 8.30 5.91 22.15
C HIS A 236 7.09 6.83 22.02
N GLU A 237 7.16 8.02 22.64
CA GLU A 237 6.10 9.04 22.60
C GLU A 237 5.85 9.59 21.18
N SER A 238 6.92 9.83 20.41
CA SER A 238 6.79 10.36 19.05
C SER A 238 6.19 9.33 18.11
N ALA A 239 5.01 9.63 17.57
CA ALA A 239 4.35 8.81 16.57
C ALA A 239 5.22 8.59 15.31
N ALA A 240 6.09 9.55 14.96
CA ALA A 240 7.01 9.39 13.84
C ALA A 240 8.11 8.37 14.13
N THR A 241 8.72 8.42 15.32
CA THR A 241 9.72 7.44 15.77
C THR A 241 9.11 6.05 15.86
N ARG A 242 7.92 5.93 16.50
CA ARG A 242 7.20 4.66 16.62
C ARG A 242 6.92 4.02 15.26
N ARG A 243 6.44 4.80 14.28
CA ARG A 243 6.23 4.31 12.91
C ARG A 243 7.52 3.86 12.24
N ALA A 244 8.62 4.62 12.39
CA ALA A 244 9.90 4.28 11.80
C ALA A 244 10.48 2.99 12.39
N TYR A 245 10.45 2.83 13.71
CA TYR A 245 10.97 1.66 14.40
C TYR A 245 10.11 0.42 14.15
N ARG A 246 8.77 0.56 14.18
CA ARG A 246 7.84 -0.51 13.82
C ARG A 246 8.12 -1.04 12.42
N LYS A 247 8.36 -0.15 11.46
CA LYS A 247 8.67 -0.52 10.07
C LYS A 247 9.95 -1.36 9.99
N GLU A 248 11.01 -1.04 10.74
CA GLU A 248 12.24 -1.85 10.73
C GLU A 248 12.05 -3.19 11.47
N ALA A 249 11.35 -3.20 12.61
CA ALA A 249 11.06 -4.43 13.35
C ALA A 249 10.14 -5.39 12.56
N GLU A 250 9.12 -4.84 11.90
CA GLU A 250 8.23 -5.56 10.98
C GLU A 250 9.01 -6.28 9.88
N ARG A 251 9.93 -5.57 9.22
CA ARG A 251 10.75 -6.15 8.14
C ARG A 251 11.58 -7.32 8.65
N LEU A 252 12.12 -7.22 9.86
CA LEU A 252 12.91 -8.30 10.43
C LEU A 252 12.05 -9.51 10.78
N ILE A 253 10.92 -9.31 11.48
CA ILE A 253 10.03 -10.42 11.86
C ILE A 253 9.54 -11.16 10.62
N LEU A 254 9.05 -10.42 9.63
CA LEU A 254 8.59 -11.02 8.37
C LEU A 254 9.72 -11.81 7.70
N TRP A 255 10.93 -11.27 7.64
CA TRP A 255 12.06 -11.95 7.01
C TRP A 255 12.46 -13.21 7.77
N ALA A 256 12.52 -13.15 9.09
CA ALA A 256 12.84 -14.29 9.95
C ALA A 256 11.85 -15.44 9.72
N ILE A 257 10.56 -15.13 9.63
CA ILE A 257 9.52 -16.14 9.43
C ILE A 257 9.53 -16.68 8.00
N VAL A 258 9.52 -15.78 7.00
CA VAL A 258 9.30 -16.17 5.60
C VAL A 258 10.55 -16.73 4.95
N GLU A 259 11.73 -16.17 5.22
CA GLU A 259 12.99 -16.62 4.60
C GLU A 259 13.78 -17.58 5.48
N ARG A 260 13.65 -17.52 6.82
CA ARG A 260 14.37 -18.42 7.73
C ARG A 260 13.51 -19.47 8.41
N GLY A 261 12.17 -19.31 8.42
CA GLY A 261 11.29 -20.19 9.19
C GLY A 261 11.56 -20.14 10.69
N ARG A 262 12.06 -19.01 11.20
CA ARG A 262 12.49 -18.84 12.60
C ARG A 262 11.73 -17.70 13.26
N ALA A 263 11.53 -17.86 14.56
CA ALA A 263 11.12 -16.78 15.44
C ALA A 263 12.23 -15.72 15.58
N LEU A 264 11.87 -14.48 15.94
CA LEU A 264 12.83 -13.41 16.18
C LEU A 264 13.76 -13.76 17.35
N SER A 265 13.22 -14.40 18.39
CA SER A 265 13.95 -14.91 19.55
C SER A 265 14.83 -16.13 19.27
N SER A 266 14.85 -16.65 18.04
CA SER A 266 15.73 -17.75 17.62
C SER A 266 16.80 -17.31 16.61
N LEU A 267 16.90 -16.00 16.32
CA LEU A 267 17.88 -15.50 15.35
C LEU A 267 19.30 -15.56 15.90
N THR A 268 20.24 -16.02 15.07
CA THR A 268 21.68 -16.04 15.38
C THR A 268 22.43 -14.86 14.77
N THR A 269 23.71 -14.71 15.09
CA THR A 269 24.60 -13.72 14.47
C THR A 269 24.71 -13.92 12.95
N GLU A 270 24.73 -15.17 12.48
CA GLU A 270 24.73 -15.51 11.04
C GLU A 270 23.44 -15.04 10.37
N ASP A 271 22.29 -15.18 11.05
CA ASP A 271 21.02 -14.66 10.54
C ASP A 271 21.05 -13.12 10.45
N ALA A 272 21.63 -12.42 11.44
CA ALA A 272 21.78 -10.97 11.39
C ALA A 272 22.71 -10.50 10.25
N VAL A 273 23.80 -11.23 9.99
CA VAL A 273 24.70 -10.99 8.86
C VAL A 273 23.97 -11.20 7.52
N ALA A 274 23.16 -12.25 7.42
CA ALA A 274 22.34 -12.50 6.24
C ALA A 274 21.27 -11.43 6.06
N TYR A 275 20.62 -10.98 7.13
CA TYR A 275 19.65 -9.90 7.10
C TYR A 275 20.27 -8.58 6.61
N ARG A 276 21.49 -8.25 7.06
CA ARG A 276 22.26 -7.09 6.55
C ARG A 276 22.46 -7.15 5.04
N ALA A 277 22.77 -8.32 4.49
CA ALA A 277 22.91 -8.49 3.05
C ALA A 277 21.55 -8.36 2.34
N PHE A 278 20.53 -9.00 2.91
CA PHE A 278 19.16 -9.01 2.40
C PHE A 278 18.56 -7.60 2.31
N VAL A 279 18.68 -6.73 3.32
CA VAL A 279 18.08 -5.38 3.25
C VAL A 279 18.71 -4.50 2.14
N ARG A 280 19.95 -4.80 1.73
CA ARG A 280 20.61 -4.15 0.60
C ARG A 280 20.20 -4.75 -0.74
N ARG A 281 19.71 -5.98 -0.77
CA ARG A 281 19.22 -6.70 -1.96
C ARG A 281 18.09 -7.66 -1.57
N PRO A 282 16.85 -7.17 -1.39
CA PRO A 282 15.74 -8.03 -0.96
C PRO A 282 15.35 -9.01 -2.06
N THR A 283 15.47 -10.31 -1.78
CA THR A 283 15.22 -11.41 -2.72
C THR A 283 14.32 -12.48 -2.10
N PRO A 284 13.35 -13.05 -2.84
CA PRO A 284 12.95 -12.73 -4.21
C PRO A 284 12.33 -11.33 -4.34
N HIS A 285 12.69 -10.60 -5.40
CA HIS A 285 12.31 -9.18 -5.55
C HIS A 285 10.79 -8.98 -5.56
N GLU A 286 10.05 -9.81 -6.31
CA GLU A 286 8.58 -9.78 -6.41
C GLU A 286 7.84 -9.99 -5.08
N ARG A 287 8.49 -10.69 -4.13
CA ARG A 287 7.93 -10.96 -2.81
C ARG A 287 8.16 -9.79 -1.86
N TRP A 288 9.30 -9.12 -1.93
CA TRP A 288 9.71 -8.14 -0.92
C TRP A 288 9.62 -6.69 -1.37
N VAL A 289 9.67 -6.44 -2.68
CA VAL A 289 9.78 -5.12 -3.28
C VAL A 289 8.56 -4.82 -4.14
N GLY A 290 7.96 -3.64 -3.95
CA GLY A 290 6.83 -3.18 -4.74
C GLY A 290 6.64 -1.66 -4.66
N PRO A 291 5.74 -1.09 -5.48
CA PRO A 291 5.43 0.33 -5.43
C PRO A 291 4.85 0.72 -4.06
N VAL A 292 4.90 2.01 -3.72
CA VAL A 292 4.31 2.52 -2.48
C VAL A 292 2.80 2.31 -2.52
N ARG A 293 2.29 1.43 -1.65
CA ARG A 293 0.88 1.09 -1.52
C ARG A 293 0.37 1.29 -0.09
N PRO A 294 -0.93 1.55 0.10
CA PRO A 294 -1.57 1.46 1.41
C PRO A 294 -1.32 0.10 2.05
N ARG A 295 -1.15 0.06 3.38
CA ARG A 295 -0.78 -1.18 4.09
C ARG A 295 -1.82 -2.29 3.94
N GLY A 296 -3.11 -1.97 3.90
CA GLY A 296 -4.17 -2.97 3.69
C GLY A 296 -4.31 -3.48 2.26
N ALA A 297 -3.48 -3.03 1.31
CA ALA A 297 -3.56 -3.45 -0.08
C ALA A 297 -2.96 -4.86 -0.27
N PRO A 298 -3.58 -5.76 -1.06
CA PRO A 298 -3.07 -7.11 -1.29
C PRO A 298 -1.68 -7.15 -1.97
N ASP A 299 -1.34 -6.11 -2.74
CA ASP A 299 -0.06 -5.93 -3.41
C ASP A 299 0.95 -5.13 -2.57
N TRP A 300 0.66 -4.88 -1.28
CA TRP A 300 1.60 -4.20 -0.39
C TRP A 300 2.88 -5.00 -0.20
N ARG A 301 4.00 -4.28 -0.15
CA ARG A 301 5.34 -4.83 0.04
C ARG A 301 6.12 -4.00 1.06
N PRO A 302 6.96 -4.61 1.92
CA PRO A 302 7.68 -3.91 2.98
C PRO A 302 8.87 -3.06 2.48
N PHE A 303 9.34 -3.30 1.25
CA PHE A 303 10.36 -2.50 0.58
C PHE A 303 9.82 -1.87 -0.70
N SER A 304 10.27 -0.64 -0.99
CA SER A 304 10.06 0.02 -2.28
C SER A 304 11.29 -0.10 -3.20
N GLY A 305 12.35 -0.72 -2.71
CA GLY A 305 13.63 -0.91 -3.40
C GLY A 305 14.71 -1.35 -2.40
N ALA A 306 15.90 -1.63 -2.93
CA ALA A 306 17.10 -1.89 -2.14
C ALA A 306 17.43 -0.70 -1.21
N LEU A 307 17.82 -0.98 0.04
CA LEU A 307 18.26 0.07 0.95
C LEU A 307 19.69 0.54 0.61
N SER A 308 19.91 1.86 0.69
CA SER A 308 21.26 2.44 0.66
C SER A 308 22.07 2.00 1.89
N ALA A 309 23.41 2.15 1.85
CA ALA A 309 24.29 1.81 2.97
C ALA A 309 23.87 2.53 4.27
N ARG A 310 23.55 3.82 4.17
CA ARG A 310 23.06 4.64 5.30
C ARG A 310 21.74 4.13 5.86
N SER A 311 20.77 3.82 4.99
CA SER A 311 19.47 3.30 5.42
C SER A 311 19.61 1.91 6.04
N ALA A 312 20.46 1.04 5.49
CA ALA A 312 20.76 -0.26 6.07
C ALA A 312 21.44 -0.11 7.45
N ALA A 313 22.40 0.81 7.60
CA ALA A 313 23.04 1.08 8.90
C ALA A 313 22.03 1.58 9.94
N TYR A 314 21.11 2.47 9.54
CA TYR A 314 19.99 2.88 10.39
C TYR A 314 19.11 1.70 10.81
N THR A 315 18.68 0.85 9.86
CA THR A 315 17.90 -0.36 10.14
C THR A 315 18.60 -1.23 11.18
N LEU A 316 19.89 -1.54 11.01
CA LEU A 316 20.64 -2.38 11.95
C LEU A 316 20.83 -1.70 13.32
N SER A 317 20.98 -0.38 13.37
CA SER A 317 21.08 0.37 14.63
C SER A 317 19.77 0.28 15.43
N VAL A 318 18.63 0.45 14.75
CA VAL A 318 17.29 0.31 15.36
C VAL A 318 17.09 -1.11 15.90
N LEU A 319 17.42 -2.13 15.10
CA LEU A 319 17.31 -3.53 15.52
C LEU A 319 18.26 -3.86 16.67
N GLY A 320 19.50 -3.36 16.64
CA GLY A 320 20.44 -3.51 17.74
C GLY A 320 19.92 -2.89 19.04
N ALA A 321 19.24 -1.74 18.98
CA ALA A 321 18.60 -1.10 20.13
C ALA A 321 17.39 -1.90 20.65
N LEU A 322 16.55 -2.42 19.74
CA LEU A 322 15.44 -3.32 20.09
C LEU A 322 15.94 -4.54 20.88
N PHE A 323 16.92 -5.27 20.35
CA PHE A 323 17.44 -6.47 21.00
C PHE A 323 18.16 -6.15 22.32
N ARG A 324 18.86 -5.02 22.41
CA ARG A 324 19.48 -4.59 23.68
C ARG A 324 18.41 -4.38 24.75
N TRP A 325 17.32 -3.69 24.42
CA TRP A 325 16.21 -3.50 25.36
C TRP A 325 15.56 -4.84 25.73
N LEU A 326 15.32 -5.73 24.78
CA LEU A 326 14.76 -7.06 25.07
C LEU A 326 15.65 -7.88 26.02
N ILE A 327 16.96 -7.71 25.98
CA ILE A 327 17.89 -8.34 26.94
C ILE A 327 17.81 -7.67 28.31
N GLU A 328 17.78 -6.33 28.35
CA GLU A 328 17.60 -5.56 29.60
C GLU A 328 16.30 -5.96 30.32
N GLN A 329 15.23 -6.22 29.58
CA GLN A 329 13.96 -6.72 30.12
C GLN A 329 13.96 -8.22 30.42
N ARG A 330 15.08 -8.91 30.20
CA ARG A 330 15.25 -10.36 30.35
C ARG A 330 14.21 -11.15 29.53
N TYR A 331 13.89 -10.66 28.34
CA TYR A 331 13.10 -11.39 27.36
C TYR A 331 14.00 -12.26 26.46
N LEU A 332 15.18 -11.76 26.09
CA LEU A 332 16.20 -12.49 25.33
C LEU A 332 17.50 -12.66 26.12
N LEU A 333 18.26 -13.70 25.77
CA LEU A 333 19.59 -13.98 26.33
C LEU A 333 20.73 -13.37 25.52
N ALA A 334 20.52 -13.10 24.23
CA ALA A 334 21.58 -12.66 23.32
C ALA A 334 21.07 -11.67 22.26
N ASN A 335 21.97 -10.80 21.78
CA ASN A 335 21.71 -9.85 20.70
C ASN A 335 22.41 -10.31 19.42
N PRO A 336 21.70 -10.85 18.42
CA PRO A 336 22.30 -11.31 17.16
C PRO A 336 22.87 -10.16 16.34
N PHE A 337 22.45 -8.92 16.59
CA PHE A 337 22.96 -7.71 15.93
C PHE A 337 24.15 -7.08 16.66
N ALA A 338 24.61 -7.63 17.79
CA ALA A 338 25.82 -7.18 18.45
C ALA A 338 27.02 -7.37 17.51
N GLY A 339 27.74 -6.27 17.22
CA GLY A 339 28.93 -6.30 16.35
C GLY A 339 28.66 -6.31 14.84
N VAL A 340 27.41 -6.40 14.38
CA VAL A 340 27.09 -6.35 12.94
C VAL A 340 27.22 -4.91 12.42
N LYS A 341 28.38 -4.59 11.83
CA LYS A 341 28.66 -3.28 11.22
C LYS A 341 28.30 -3.28 9.73
N VAL A 342 27.78 -2.17 9.23
CA VAL A 342 27.75 -1.90 7.78
C VAL A 342 29.08 -1.23 7.44
N ARG A 343 29.90 -1.85 6.59
CA ARG A 343 31.13 -1.24 6.09
C ARG A 343 30.72 -0.08 5.18
N ASP A 344 30.91 1.14 5.65
CA ASP A 344 30.67 2.33 4.84
C ASP A 344 31.77 2.37 3.78
N THR A 345 31.41 2.12 2.53
CA THR A 345 32.34 2.24 1.40
C THR A 345 32.47 3.71 1.05
N ARG A 346 33.14 4.48 1.92
CA ARG A 346 33.93 5.69 1.66
C ARG A 346 34.40 6.26 3.00
N GLY A 347 35.70 6.50 3.10
CA GLY A 347 36.27 7.35 4.13
C GLY A 347 35.76 8.79 4.00
N ALA A 348 35.93 9.53 5.09
CA ALA A 348 35.59 10.92 5.31
C ALA A 348 34.09 11.23 5.50
N ASN A 349 33.82 11.94 6.59
CA ASN A 349 32.58 12.59 6.99
C ASN A 349 32.13 13.71 6.02
N ALA A 350 32.32 13.56 4.71
CA ALA A 350 31.66 14.41 3.74
C ALA A 350 30.23 13.87 3.55
N LEU A 351 29.33 14.19 4.49
CA LEU A 351 27.92 14.21 4.13
C LEU A 351 27.77 15.21 2.98
N ASP A 352 27.42 14.65 1.84
CA ASP A 352 27.17 15.29 0.55
C ASP A 352 26.67 16.74 0.66
N THR A 353 27.57 17.70 0.47
CA THR A 353 27.24 19.13 0.35
C THR A 353 26.48 19.44 -0.95
N SER A 354 26.20 18.43 -1.79
CA SER A 354 25.35 18.57 -2.98
C SER A 354 23.92 19.01 -2.67
N HIS A 355 23.46 18.86 -1.43
CA HIS A 355 22.11 19.21 -0.99
C HIS A 355 21.94 20.67 -0.53
N ALA A 356 22.84 21.57 -0.95
CA ALA A 356 22.74 23.02 -0.78
C ALA A 356 22.90 23.73 -2.14
N PHE A 357 22.24 24.87 -2.31
CA PHE A 357 22.47 25.75 -3.47
C PHE A 357 23.67 26.66 -3.21
N THR A 358 24.40 27.05 -4.27
CA THR A 358 25.38 28.15 -4.17
C THR A 358 24.64 29.48 -4.08
N GLU A 359 25.34 30.57 -3.71
CA GLU A 359 24.75 31.92 -3.68
C GLU A 359 24.15 32.32 -5.04
N GLY A 360 24.84 32.03 -6.14
CA GLY A 360 24.36 32.32 -7.49
C GLY A 360 23.13 31.47 -7.88
N GLU A 361 23.16 30.17 -7.60
CA GLU A 361 22.02 29.29 -7.85
C GLU A 361 20.79 29.71 -7.02
N TRP A 362 20.99 30.05 -5.73
CA TRP A 362 19.92 30.51 -4.86
C TRP A 362 19.35 31.85 -5.31
N LEU A 363 20.20 32.77 -5.76
CA LEU A 363 19.76 34.04 -6.33
C LEU A 363 18.86 33.79 -7.55
N LEU A 364 19.26 32.92 -8.47
CA LEU A 364 18.44 32.57 -9.64
C LEU A 364 17.09 31.97 -9.24
N VAL A 365 17.08 31.05 -8.26
CA VAL A 365 15.84 30.47 -7.72
C VAL A 365 14.91 31.56 -7.18
N ARG A 366 15.42 32.53 -6.41
CA ARG A 366 14.62 33.65 -5.90
C ARG A 366 14.11 34.56 -7.02
N THR A 367 14.94 34.88 -8.00
CA THR A 367 14.54 35.69 -9.16
C THR A 367 13.38 35.04 -9.92
N ILE A 368 13.42 33.72 -10.12
CA ILE A 368 12.32 32.98 -10.75
C ILE A 368 11.06 33.01 -9.87
N ALA A 369 11.20 32.87 -8.55
CA ALA A 369 10.07 32.97 -7.62
C ALA A 369 9.41 34.36 -7.64
N ASP A 370 10.21 35.43 -7.73
CA ASP A 370 9.72 36.81 -7.83
C ASP A 370 8.93 37.05 -9.14
N GLY A 371 9.34 36.39 -10.23
CA GLY A 371 8.66 36.46 -11.52
C GLY A 371 7.33 35.69 -11.61
N LEU A 372 6.98 34.84 -10.62
CA LEU A 372 5.77 34.01 -10.69
C LEU A 372 4.46 34.81 -10.68
N GLU A 373 4.48 35.99 -10.08
CA GLU A 373 3.32 36.89 -9.95
C GLU A 373 3.02 37.65 -11.26
N PHE A 374 4.03 37.90 -12.08
CA PHE A 374 3.95 38.82 -13.23
C PHE A 374 3.86 38.13 -14.60
N ARG A 375 3.90 36.79 -14.67
CA ARG A 375 3.69 36.04 -15.92
C ARG A 375 2.22 36.06 -16.36
N LYS A 376 1.80 37.18 -16.94
CA LYS A 376 0.55 37.32 -17.70
C LYS A 376 0.75 36.79 -19.13
N GLY A 377 -0.02 35.79 -19.52
CA GLY A 377 -0.24 35.48 -20.94
C GLY A 377 -1.31 36.39 -21.54
N ALA A 378 -1.48 36.36 -22.86
CA ALA A 378 -2.50 37.12 -23.60
C ALA A 378 -3.96 36.74 -23.27
N THR A 379 -4.19 35.79 -22.35
CA THR A 379 -5.51 35.37 -21.87
C THR A 379 -5.55 35.42 -20.34
N ALA A 380 -6.72 35.68 -19.77
CA ALA A 380 -6.95 36.04 -18.36
C ALA A 380 -6.56 34.96 -17.30
N ALA A 381 -5.90 33.87 -17.67
CA ALA A 381 -5.38 32.85 -16.75
C ALA A 381 -3.85 32.98 -16.58
N PRO A 382 -3.31 32.91 -15.35
CA PRO A 382 -1.86 32.99 -15.13
C PRO A 382 -1.14 31.79 -15.76
N GLN A 383 -0.25 32.06 -16.72
CA GLN A 383 0.47 31.03 -17.49
C GLN A 383 1.46 30.22 -16.64
N SER A 384 1.86 30.76 -15.47
CA SER A 384 2.68 30.06 -14.47
C SER A 384 1.93 28.95 -13.73
N GLY A 385 0.59 28.96 -13.77
CA GLY A 385 -0.27 28.08 -12.97
C GLY A 385 -0.28 28.41 -11.47
N TRP A 386 0.28 29.55 -11.06
CA TRP A 386 0.21 30.07 -9.69
C TRP A 386 -0.77 31.23 -9.61
N THR A 387 -1.66 31.22 -8.62
CA THR A 387 -2.44 32.42 -8.29
C THR A 387 -1.52 33.46 -7.61
N PRO A 388 -1.82 34.76 -7.67
CA PRO A 388 -1.01 35.79 -7.00
C PRO A 388 -0.77 35.48 -5.51
N ALA A 389 -1.82 35.09 -4.77
CA ALA A 389 -1.71 34.68 -3.37
C ALA A 389 -0.80 33.45 -3.17
N ALA A 390 -0.84 32.48 -4.09
CA ALA A 390 0.03 31.30 -4.02
C ALA A 390 1.50 31.63 -4.31
N ALA A 391 1.77 32.53 -5.26
CA ALA A 391 3.10 33.02 -5.56
C ALA A 391 3.69 33.83 -4.38
N GLN A 392 2.90 34.74 -3.80
CA GLN A 392 3.31 35.52 -2.62
C GLN A 392 3.62 34.62 -1.42
N ARG A 393 2.79 33.60 -1.16
CA ARG A 393 3.06 32.62 -0.10
C ARG A 393 4.34 31.84 -0.36
N LEU A 394 4.58 31.43 -1.60
CA LEU A 394 5.81 30.72 -1.97
C LEU A 394 7.04 31.60 -1.78
N ARG A 395 7.00 32.86 -2.21
CA ARG A 395 8.08 33.85 -1.99
C ARG A 395 8.38 34.00 -0.51
N PHE A 396 7.34 34.15 0.32
CA PHE A 396 7.49 34.19 1.77
C PHE A 396 8.12 32.91 2.34
N ILE A 397 7.68 31.73 1.91
CA ILE A 397 8.26 30.44 2.31
C ILE A 397 9.75 30.38 2.00
N LEU A 398 10.16 30.81 0.80
CA LEU A 398 11.56 30.80 0.38
C LEU A 398 12.39 31.79 1.19
N ASP A 399 11.96 33.05 1.29
CA ASP A 399 12.69 34.11 2.00
C ASP A 399 12.79 33.81 3.49
N PHE A 400 11.67 33.52 4.15
CA PHE A 400 11.62 33.28 5.59
C PHE A 400 12.29 31.97 5.96
N GLY A 401 12.05 30.89 5.19
CA GLY A 401 12.67 29.58 5.42
C GLY A 401 14.19 29.62 5.24
N TYR A 402 14.68 30.30 4.21
CA TYR A 402 16.10 30.52 3.98
C TYR A 402 16.74 31.43 5.04
N ALA A 403 16.06 32.49 5.46
CA ALA A 403 16.61 33.42 6.44
C ALA A 403 16.74 32.80 7.84
N THR A 404 15.82 31.92 8.22
CA THR A 404 15.74 31.34 9.58
C THR A 404 16.32 29.94 9.69
N GLY A 405 16.40 29.20 8.57
CA GLY A 405 16.89 27.82 8.58
C GLY A 405 15.98 26.83 9.32
N LEU A 406 14.70 27.16 9.54
CA LEU A 406 13.75 26.30 10.28
C LEU A 406 13.53 24.92 9.65
N ARG A 407 13.18 23.93 10.47
CA ARG A 407 12.66 22.65 9.96
C ARG A 407 11.28 22.87 9.36
N ALA A 408 10.92 22.06 8.37
CA ALA A 408 9.61 22.13 7.71
C ALA A 408 8.42 22.09 8.69
N SER A 409 8.51 21.30 9.77
CA SER A 409 7.46 21.23 10.80
C SER A 409 7.40 22.47 11.69
N GLU A 410 8.55 23.08 11.99
CA GLU A 410 8.62 24.32 12.78
C GLU A 410 8.09 25.49 11.96
N LEU A 411 8.50 25.57 10.69
CA LEU A 411 8.10 26.62 9.76
C LEU A 411 6.58 26.65 9.53
N VAL A 412 5.94 25.50 9.33
CA VAL A 412 4.47 25.45 9.15
C VAL A 412 3.69 25.59 10.46
N GLY A 413 4.31 25.30 11.59
CA GLY A 413 3.69 25.41 12.91
C GLY A 413 3.77 26.81 13.52
N ALA A 414 4.64 27.68 12.99
CA ALA A 414 4.87 29.02 13.52
C ALA A 414 3.68 29.97 13.30
N THR A 415 3.43 30.78 14.31
CA THR A 415 2.39 31.81 14.35
C THR A 415 2.99 33.20 14.58
N LEU A 416 2.19 34.26 14.43
CA LEU A 416 2.63 35.61 14.78
C LEU A 416 2.90 35.78 16.28
N GLY A 417 2.20 35.03 17.14
CA GLY A 417 2.41 35.04 18.59
C GLY A 417 3.72 34.41 19.04
N ASP A 418 4.37 33.62 18.19
CA ASP A 418 5.67 33.03 18.47
C ASP A 418 6.83 34.02 18.29
N ILE A 419 6.57 35.18 17.67
CA ILE A 419 7.59 36.20 17.42
C ILE A 419 7.67 37.13 18.62
N GLU A 420 8.86 37.24 19.20
CA GLU A 420 9.12 38.16 20.30
C GLU A 420 10.33 39.05 19.99
N THR A 421 10.37 40.19 20.67
CA THR A 421 11.53 41.08 20.69
C THR A 421 12.06 41.09 22.11
N ASP A 422 13.34 40.83 22.30
CA ASP A 422 13.95 40.85 23.62
C ASP A 422 14.27 42.29 24.08
N ALA A 423 14.84 42.41 25.28
CA ALA A 423 15.18 43.70 25.88
C ALA A 423 16.25 44.49 25.08
N HIS A 424 17.00 43.82 24.20
CA HIS A 424 18.03 44.44 23.35
C HIS A 424 17.48 44.87 21.99
N GLY A 425 16.21 44.60 21.71
CA GLY A 425 15.59 44.90 20.42
C GLY A 425 15.79 43.78 19.38
N ASP A 426 16.37 42.65 19.78
CA ASP A 426 16.59 41.53 18.87
C ASP A 426 15.30 40.72 18.69
N ALA A 427 14.99 40.40 17.44
CA ALA A 427 13.80 39.62 17.09
C ALA A 427 14.10 38.12 17.14
N TRP A 428 13.21 37.37 17.80
CA TRP A 428 13.31 35.93 18.00
C TRP A 428 12.00 35.24 17.62
N LEU A 429 12.11 34.00 17.15
CA LEU A 429 10.97 33.10 16.95
C LEU A 429 11.04 31.96 17.95
N LYS A 430 10.00 31.82 18.77
CA LYS A 430 9.80 30.66 19.64
C LYS A 430 9.47 29.44 18.80
N VAL A 431 10.14 28.33 19.10
CA VAL A 431 9.93 27.06 18.41
C VAL A 431 9.94 25.90 19.38
N ILE A 432 8.92 25.05 19.29
CA ILE A 432 8.85 23.80 20.04
C ILE A 432 9.51 22.70 19.20
N GLY A 433 10.58 22.10 19.73
CA GLY A 433 11.40 21.13 19.02
C GLY A 433 11.06 19.67 19.29
N LYS A 434 11.93 18.79 18.80
CA LYS A 434 11.87 17.35 19.10
C LYS A 434 11.95 17.14 20.62
N GLY A 435 10.97 16.43 21.18
CA GLY A 435 10.86 16.18 22.62
C GLY A 435 10.26 17.35 23.42
N SER A 436 9.44 18.19 22.78
CA SER A 436 8.70 19.30 23.40
C SER A 436 9.58 20.37 24.07
N LYS A 437 10.87 20.43 23.72
CA LYS A 437 11.80 21.45 24.24
C LYS A 437 11.56 22.78 23.54
N ALA A 438 11.23 23.80 24.32
CA ALA A 438 11.20 25.19 23.86
C ALA A 438 12.62 25.65 23.46
N ALA A 439 12.72 26.38 22.36
CA ALA A 439 13.93 27.07 21.95
C ALA A 439 13.55 28.33 21.18
N ARG A 440 14.56 29.15 20.86
CA ARG A 440 14.40 30.36 20.04
C ARG A 440 15.33 30.31 18.83
N VAL A 441 14.87 30.89 17.72
CA VAL A 441 15.63 31.06 16.47
C VAL A 441 15.69 32.55 16.18
N ALA A 442 16.87 33.05 15.81
CA ALA A 442 17.04 34.46 15.49
C ALA A 442 16.25 34.83 14.22
N LEU A 443 15.57 35.97 14.25
CA LEU A 443 14.86 36.52 13.10
C LEU A 443 15.68 37.66 12.47
N PRO A 444 16.55 37.37 11.49
CA PRO A 444 17.34 38.40 10.85
C PRO A 444 16.45 39.36 10.04
N PRO A 445 16.96 40.55 9.68
CA PRO A 445 16.22 41.54 8.89
C PRO A 445 15.60 40.97 7.60
N LEU A 446 16.28 40.03 6.93
CA LEU A 446 15.74 39.35 5.75
C LEU A 446 14.42 38.61 6.04
N ALA A 447 14.32 37.92 7.18
CA ALA A 447 13.11 37.24 7.60
C ALA A 447 11.99 38.25 7.91
N ARG A 448 12.33 39.35 8.58
CA ARG A 448 11.37 40.41 8.94
C ARG A 448 10.81 41.12 7.70
N THR A 449 11.67 41.51 6.76
CA THR A 449 11.24 42.12 5.49
C THR A 449 10.37 41.17 4.66
N GLY A 450 10.69 39.88 4.66
CA GLY A 450 9.84 38.85 4.03
C GLY A 450 8.46 38.76 4.69
N LEU A 451 8.42 38.77 6.02
CA LEU A 451 7.18 38.73 6.80
C LEU A 451 6.32 39.96 6.54
N ASP A 452 6.87 41.17 6.66
CA ASP A 452 6.11 42.41 6.50
C ASP A 452 5.49 42.50 5.09
N ARG A 453 6.25 42.15 4.06
CA ARG A 453 5.77 42.07 2.67
C ARG A 453 4.59 41.09 2.54
N PHE A 454 4.70 39.93 3.19
CA PHE A 454 3.66 38.91 3.12
C PHE A 454 2.40 39.28 3.91
N LEU A 455 2.55 39.96 5.05
CA LEU A 455 1.43 40.49 5.83
C LEU A 455 0.68 41.57 5.05
N VAL A 456 1.38 42.50 4.40
CA VAL A 456 0.77 43.51 3.51
C VAL A 456 -0.01 42.84 2.39
N ALA A 457 0.56 41.83 1.74
CA ALA A 457 -0.10 41.07 0.68
C ALA A 457 -1.38 40.36 1.16
N ARG A 458 -1.42 39.95 2.42
CA ARG A 458 -2.59 39.36 3.11
C ARG A 458 -3.53 40.39 3.72
N ARG A 459 -3.24 41.70 3.58
CA ARG A 459 -3.98 42.81 4.21
C ARG A 459 -4.02 42.71 5.75
N LEU A 460 -2.91 42.27 6.34
CA LEU A 460 -2.71 42.17 7.78
C LEU A 460 -1.78 43.29 8.29
N PRO A 461 -1.90 43.71 9.56
CA PRO A 461 -1.01 44.73 10.12
C PRO A 461 0.42 44.21 10.24
N VAL A 462 1.41 45.06 9.93
CA VAL A 462 2.84 44.76 10.10
C VAL A 462 3.36 45.12 11.50
N THR A 463 2.56 45.84 12.28
CA THR A 463 2.91 46.25 13.65
C THR A 463 2.61 45.11 14.64
N PRO A 464 3.62 44.62 15.41
CA PRO A 464 3.45 43.49 16.33
C PRO A 464 2.30 43.64 17.33
N SER A 465 2.08 44.83 17.87
CA SER A 465 1.01 45.11 18.83
C SER A 465 -0.41 44.92 18.28
N ARG A 466 -0.56 44.83 16.95
CA ARG A 466 -1.85 44.61 16.28
C ARG A 466 -2.00 43.18 15.76
N TRP A 467 -1.04 42.30 16.01
CA TRP A 467 -1.10 40.90 15.57
C TRP A 467 -2.10 40.11 16.40
N ARG A 468 -2.85 39.22 15.73
CA ARG A 468 -3.58 38.15 16.42
C ARG A 468 -2.61 36.99 16.66
N PRO A 469 -2.32 36.58 17.91
CA PRO A 469 -1.28 35.60 18.21
C PRO A 469 -1.42 34.29 17.43
N ASP A 470 -2.64 33.77 17.30
CA ASP A 470 -2.91 32.48 16.64
C ASP A 470 -2.79 32.51 15.11
N THR A 471 -2.48 33.68 14.52
CA THR A 471 -2.37 33.81 13.06
C THR A 471 -1.21 32.98 12.53
N PRO A 472 -1.45 31.99 11.66
CA PRO A 472 -0.36 31.22 11.07
C PRO A 472 0.54 32.08 10.19
N LEU A 473 1.85 31.87 10.29
CA LEU A 473 2.81 32.49 9.37
C LEU A 473 2.59 32.01 7.95
N ILE A 474 2.29 30.71 7.76
CA ILE A 474 2.04 30.12 6.43
C ILE A 474 0.62 29.54 6.36
N PRO A 475 -0.37 30.34 5.94
CA PRO A 475 -1.76 29.92 5.90
C PRO A 475 -2.07 29.00 4.71
N SER A 476 -3.10 28.16 4.87
CA SER A 476 -3.81 27.47 3.80
C SER A 476 -4.56 28.48 2.91
N LEU A 477 -4.65 28.21 1.61
CA LEU A 477 -5.44 29.07 0.69
C LEU A 477 -6.87 28.55 0.47
N ALA A 478 -7.23 27.40 1.06
CA ALA A 478 -8.54 26.78 0.85
C ALA A 478 -9.56 27.10 1.95
N GLU A 479 -9.11 27.62 3.10
CA GLU A 479 -9.91 27.86 4.31
C GLU A 479 -9.78 29.32 4.76
N ASP A 480 -9.85 30.27 3.81
CA ASP A 480 -9.67 31.72 4.03
C ASP A 480 -8.42 32.13 4.84
N GLY A 481 -7.44 31.23 4.93
CA GLY A 481 -6.21 31.43 5.68
C GLY A 481 -6.32 31.21 7.20
N ALA A 482 -7.41 30.62 7.69
CA ALA A 482 -7.61 30.34 9.11
C ALA A 482 -6.63 29.28 9.66
N ALA A 483 -6.37 28.21 8.89
CA ALA A 483 -5.46 27.13 9.28
C ALA A 483 -4.09 27.25 8.59
N ALA A 484 -3.05 26.74 9.25
CA ALA A 484 -1.72 26.58 8.66
C ALA A 484 -1.71 25.49 7.57
N ILE A 485 -0.77 25.57 6.62
CA ILE A 485 -0.52 24.43 5.72
C ILE A 485 0.12 23.26 6.47
N THR A 486 -0.09 22.04 5.99
CA THR A 486 0.64 20.87 6.52
C THR A 486 2.06 20.79 5.94
N SER A 487 2.99 20.12 6.64
CA SER A 487 4.35 19.86 6.10
C SER A 487 4.32 19.09 4.77
N VAL A 488 3.32 18.23 4.56
CA VAL A 488 3.10 17.52 3.29
C VAL A 488 2.72 18.52 2.19
N ARG A 489 1.86 19.49 2.49
CA ARG A 489 1.49 20.54 1.54
C ARG A 489 2.68 21.44 1.22
N LEU A 490 3.46 21.84 2.22
CA LEU A 490 4.72 22.58 2.01
C LEU A 490 5.64 21.82 1.05
N TRP A 491 5.86 20.53 1.29
CA TRP A 491 6.69 19.68 0.42
C TRP A 491 6.19 19.67 -1.02
N LYS A 492 4.89 19.47 -1.25
CA LYS A 492 4.30 19.48 -2.60
C LYS A 492 4.43 20.84 -3.30
N VAL A 493 4.21 21.94 -2.56
CA VAL A 493 4.34 23.31 -3.08
C VAL A 493 5.78 23.57 -3.54
N MET A 494 6.76 23.21 -2.70
CA MET A 494 8.18 23.36 -3.00
C MET A 494 8.65 22.47 -4.15
N GLN A 495 8.24 21.20 -4.16
CA GLN A 495 8.59 20.28 -5.24
C GLN A 495 8.05 20.77 -6.59
N ARG A 496 6.80 21.24 -6.63
CA ARG A 496 6.21 21.83 -7.83
C ARG A 496 7.04 23.02 -8.32
N PHE A 497 7.38 23.93 -7.41
CA PHE A 497 8.17 25.11 -7.75
C PHE A 497 9.56 24.76 -8.28
N PHE A 498 10.29 23.87 -7.60
CA PHE A 498 11.62 23.47 -8.05
C PHE A 498 11.59 22.71 -9.37
N ALA A 499 10.59 21.86 -9.62
CA ALA A 499 10.42 21.22 -10.93
C ALA A 499 10.19 22.25 -12.04
N GLN A 500 9.28 23.21 -11.84
CA GLN A 500 9.05 24.28 -12.82
C GLN A 500 10.26 25.20 -13.01
N THR A 501 11.06 25.40 -11.97
CA THR A 501 12.31 26.16 -12.04
C THR A 501 13.35 25.37 -12.83
N ALA A 502 13.44 24.07 -12.59
CA ALA A 502 14.32 23.17 -13.34
C ALA A 502 14.02 23.21 -14.83
N ASP A 503 12.74 23.10 -15.21
CA ASP A 503 12.34 23.11 -16.62
C ASP A 503 12.67 24.43 -17.32
N GLN A 504 12.71 25.55 -16.59
CA GLN A 504 13.06 26.86 -17.15
C GLN A 504 14.56 27.03 -17.36
N VAL A 505 15.38 26.46 -16.48
CA VAL A 505 16.84 26.61 -16.54
C VAL A 505 17.51 25.45 -17.26
N ASP A 506 16.78 24.39 -17.64
CA ASP A 506 17.33 23.15 -18.21
C ASP A 506 18.13 23.40 -19.50
N ALA A 507 17.66 24.32 -20.33
CA ALA A 507 18.32 24.68 -21.59
C ALA A 507 19.68 25.37 -21.34
N ASP A 508 19.74 26.26 -20.36
CA ASP A 508 20.93 27.09 -20.09
C ASP A 508 21.88 26.45 -19.06
N ASN A 509 21.34 25.66 -18.14
CA ASN A 509 22.04 25.06 -17.01
C ASN A 509 21.43 23.70 -16.61
N PRO A 510 21.71 22.64 -17.38
CA PRO A 510 21.16 21.30 -17.13
C PRO A 510 21.61 20.70 -15.78
N ALA A 511 22.80 21.08 -15.30
CA ALA A 511 23.31 20.66 -14.00
C ALA A 511 22.45 21.21 -12.86
N LEU A 512 22.12 22.50 -12.89
CA LEU A 512 21.21 23.11 -11.92
C LEU A 512 19.79 22.55 -12.04
N ALA A 513 19.30 22.28 -13.25
CA ALA A 513 17.99 21.66 -13.44
C ALA A 513 17.92 20.27 -12.81
N GLN A 514 18.93 19.42 -13.01
CA GLN A 514 19.00 18.11 -12.35
C GLN A 514 19.02 18.25 -10.82
N LYS A 515 19.76 19.23 -10.30
CA LYS A 515 19.84 19.54 -8.87
C LYS A 515 18.48 19.98 -8.31
N LEU A 516 17.78 20.89 -9.00
CA LEU A 516 16.45 21.36 -8.65
C LEU A 516 15.39 20.25 -8.66
N ARG A 517 15.45 19.31 -9.62
CA ARG A 517 14.53 18.14 -9.69
C ARG A 517 14.63 17.23 -8.45
N GLN A 518 15.78 17.24 -7.75
CA GLN A 518 16.01 16.48 -6.52
C GLN A 518 15.75 17.30 -5.25
N ALA A 519 15.59 18.61 -5.38
CA ALA A 519 15.51 19.51 -4.24
C ALA A 519 14.22 19.28 -3.43
N SER A 520 14.36 19.42 -2.11
CA SER A 520 13.27 19.30 -1.15
C SER A 520 13.28 20.51 -0.21
N PRO A 521 12.24 20.73 0.62
CA PRO A 521 12.23 21.83 1.59
C PRO A 521 13.46 21.87 2.51
N HIS A 522 14.09 20.72 2.78
CA HIS A 522 15.26 20.66 3.64
C HIS A 522 16.51 21.31 3.01
N TRP A 523 16.56 21.40 1.67
CA TRP A 523 17.69 22.03 0.98
C TRP A 523 17.81 23.51 1.32
N MET A 524 16.71 24.24 1.52
CA MET A 524 16.76 25.65 1.95
C MET A 524 17.53 25.82 3.26
N ARG A 525 17.36 24.86 4.18
CA ARG A 525 18.04 24.85 5.47
C ARG A 525 19.52 24.51 5.33
N HIS A 526 19.89 23.59 4.42
CA HIS A 526 21.30 23.36 4.10
C HIS A 526 21.93 24.59 3.45
N THR A 527 21.25 25.23 2.49
CA THR A 527 21.67 26.49 1.87
C THR A 527 21.85 27.60 2.92
N HIS A 528 20.91 27.76 3.87
CA HIS A 528 21.05 28.69 5.01
C HIS A 528 22.34 28.43 5.79
N ALA A 529 22.57 27.17 6.21
CA ALA A 529 23.71 26.81 7.02
C ALA A 529 25.05 27.09 6.29
N THR A 530 25.15 26.64 5.04
CA THR A 530 26.32 26.85 4.20
C THR A 530 26.58 28.35 3.98
N HIS A 531 25.55 29.13 3.64
CA HIS A 531 25.71 30.56 3.37
C HIS A 531 26.02 31.35 4.65
N ALA A 532 25.42 31.01 5.79
CA ALA A 532 25.71 31.66 7.06
C ALA A 532 27.19 31.51 7.44
N LEU A 533 27.73 30.29 7.34
CA LEU A 533 29.16 30.03 7.60
C LEU A 533 30.07 30.69 6.54
N ALA A 534 29.66 30.69 5.28
CA ALA A 534 30.39 31.37 4.21
C ALA A 534 30.51 32.88 4.48
N ARG A 535 29.44 33.50 5.00
CA ARG A 535 29.34 34.91 5.40
C ARG A 535 29.96 35.21 6.76
N GLY A 536 30.60 34.24 7.41
CA GLY A 536 31.37 34.44 8.64
C GLY A 536 30.59 34.24 9.95
N ALA A 537 29.38 33.67 9.92
CA ALA A 537 28.72 33.29 11.16
C ALA A 537 29.50 32.16 11.86
N GLU A 538 29.60 32.23 13.18
CA GLU A 538 30.26 31.21 13.99
C GLU A 538 29.54 29.87 13.95
N LEU A 539 30.31 28.77 14.00
CA LEU A 539 29.78 27.41 13.92
C LEU A 539 28.78 27.11 15.05
N THR A 540 29.06 27.60 16.25
CA THR A 540 28.19 27.47 17.44
C THR A 540 26.87 28.21 17.24
N THR A 541 26.93 29.44 16.71
CA THR A 541 25.73 30.24 16.39
C THR A 541 24.86 29.53 15.35
N VAL A 542 25.46 29.02 14.27
CA VAL A 542 24.71 28.25 13.25
C VAL A 542 24.15 26.96 13.83
N ARG A 543 24.90 26.23 14.67
CA ARG A 543 24.42 25.02 15.37
C ARG A 543 23.21 25.32 16.23
N ASP A 544 23.25 26.39 17.01
CA ASP A 544 22.21 26.74 17.97
C ASP A 544 20.96 27.25 17.26
N ASN A 545 21.12 28.10 16.24
CA ASN A 545 20.03 28.58 15.40
C ASN A 545 19.36 27.44 14.62
N LEU A 546 20.14 26.48 14.14
CA LEU A 546 19.63 25.25 13.53
C LEU A 546 19.14 24.24 14.56
N ARG A 547 19.45 24.38 15.85
CA ARG A 547 19.05 23.44 16.90
C ARG A 547 19.58 22.02 16.66
N HIS A 548 20.85 21.92 16.28
CA HIS A 548 21.55 20.64 16.19
C HIS A 548 22.01 20.19 17.58
N ALA A 549 21.67 18.96 17.96
CA ALA A 549 22.05 18.40 19.26
C ALA A 549 23.56 18.14 19.41
N SER A 550 24.28 18.07 18.29
CA SER A 550 25.73 17.88 18.25
C SER A 550 26.36 18.86 17.29
N ILE A 551 27.50 19.44 17.69
CA ILE A 551 28.31 20.30 16.83
C ILE A 551 28.82 19.55 15.59
N SER A 552 29.05 18.24 15.71
CA SER A 552 29.46 17.39 14.58
C SER A 552 28.45 17.43 13.43
N THR A 553 27.15 17.58 13.71
CA THR A 553 26.11 17.73 12.68
C THR A 553 26.22 19.05 11.94
N THR A 554 26.73 20.12 12.58
CA THR A 554 26.96 21.41 11.91
C THR A 554 28.33 21.47 11.23
N SER A 555 29.34 20.76 11.76
CA SER A 555 30.67 20.67 11.13
C SER A 555 30.62 20.14 9.70
N ILE A 556 29.54 19.44 9.31
CA ILE A 556 29.33 18.97 7.94
C ILE A 556 29.33 20.10 6.92
N TYR A 557 28.95 21.32 7.31
CA TYR A 557 28.89 22.48 6.41
C TYR A 557 30.22 23.22 6.28
N LEU A 558 31.25 22.84 7.05
CA LEU A 558 32.60 23.41 6.93
C LEU A 558 33.43 22.74 5.82
N HIS A 559 32.92 21.66 5.21
CA HIS A 559 33.64 20.95 4.17
C HIS A 559 33.54 21.71 2.85
N GLY A 560 34.66 22.25 2.40
CA GLY A 560 34.83 22.59 0.99
C GLY A 560 35.26 24.03 0.70
N ASP A 561 36.25 24.54 1.42
CA ASP A 561 37.05 25.63 0.85
C ASP A 561 38.49 25.53 1.34
N ASP A 562 39.25 24.60 0.78
CA ASP A 562 40.68 24.41 1.06
C ASP A 562 41.47 25.70 0.78
N VAL A 563 40.99 26.52 -0.15
CA VAL A 563 41.54 27.85 -0.44
C VAL A 563 41.26 28.83 0.70
N LYS A 564 40.03 28.89 1.23
CA LYS A 564 39.72 29.67 2.44
C LYS A 564 40.52 29.18 3.64
N ARG A 565 40.67 27.87 3.82
CA ARG A 565 41.49 27.29 4.90
C ARG A 565 42.94 27.71 4.76
N ALA A 566 43.53 27.56 3.57
CA ALA A 566 44.91 27.99 3.31
C ALA A 566 45.09 29.49 3.58
N ARG A 567 44.20 30.35 3.06
CA ARG A 567 44.23 31.80 3.31
C ARG A 567 44.09 32.17 4.78
N GLN A 568 43.17 31.52 5.51
CA GLN A 568 42.98 31.77 6.94
C GLN A 568 44.20 31.34 7.75
N MET A 569 44.80 30.18 7.45
CA MET A 569 46.04 29.75 8.10
C MET A 569 47.20 30.69 7.76
N SER A 570 47.34 31.11 6.50
CA SER A 570 48.36 32.08 6.08
C SER A 570 48.18 33.45 6.74
N SER A 571 46.94 33.90 6.94
CA SER A 571 46.66 35.16 7.65
C SER A 571 46.88 35.06 9.15
N ALA A 572 46.52 33.93 9.77
CA ALA A 572 46.66 33.72 11.22
C ALA A 572 48.11 33.55 11.66
N PHE A 573 48.96 33.03 10.76
CA PHE A 573 50.39 32.83 10.99
C PHE A 573 51.22 33.65 10.00
N ALA A 574 50.76 34.85 9.65
CA ALA A 574 51.58 35.78 8.88
C ALA A 574 52.86 36.07 9.68
N ALA A 575 54.03 35.97 9.05
CA ALA A 575 55.27 36.34 9.70
C ALA A 575 55.24 37.84 10.03
N ASP A 576 55.49 38.19 11.30
CA ASP A 576 55.65 39.58 11.70
C ASP A 576 56.77 40.21 10.84
N LYS A 577 56.45 41.32 10.19
CA LYS A 577 57.38 42.07 9.35
C LYS A 577 58.35 42.91 10.17
#